data_AF-A0ABD5Z8H1-F1
#
_entry.id   AF-A0ABD5Z8H1-F1
#
_cell.length_a   1.000
_cell.length_b   1.000
_cell.length_c   1.000
_cell.angle_alpha   90.00
_cell.angle_beta   90.00
_cell.angle_gamma   90.00
#
_symmetry.space_group_name_H-M   'P 1'
#
loop_
_entity.id
_entity.type
_entity.pdbx_description
1 polymer ?
#
loop_
_entity_poly.entity_id
_entity_poly.type
_entity_poly.pdbx_seq_one_letter_code
_entity_poly.pdbx_strand_id
1 'polypeptide(L)'
;MQSESDVAAEMERVEEGDRVLWNGRSVPQVVTEVDEDSFVVEGNRGGHYRFFPNAPEGPTLTNLNSGRDWDVDDFKIALPSA
;
A
#
# COMPACT_ATOMS: atom_id res chain seq x y z
N MET A 1 3.39 7.73 -13.98
CA MET A 1 2.04 7.69 -13.40
C MET A 1 1.42 6.40 -13.90
N GLN A 2 1.17 5.46 -12.98
CA GLN A 2 0.42 4.24 -13.31
C GLN A 2 -1.07 4.61 -13.45
N SER A 3 -1.87 3.78 -14.11
CA SER A 3 -3.32 3.99 -14.12
C SER A 3 -3.90 3.55 -12.77
N GLU A 4 -4.97 4.19 -12.31
CA GLU A 4 -5.67 3.83 -11.06
C GLU A 4 -6.07 2.35 -11.05
N SER A 5 -6.52 1.82 -12.19
CA SER A 5 -6.91 0.41 -12.32
C SER A 5 -5.73 -0.55 -12.20
N ASP A 6 -4.55 -0.17 -12.71
CA ASP A 6 -3.34 -0.98 -12.55
C ASP A 6 -2.87 -0.98 -11.10
N VAL A 7 -2.93 0.19 -10.43
CA VAL A 7 -2.60 0.33 -9.01
C VAL A 7 -3.53 -0.54 -8.16
N ALA A 8 -4.85 -0.45 -8.37
CA ALA A 8 -5.84 -1.27 -7.67
C ALA A 8 -5.55 -2.77 -7.86
N ALA A 9 -5.38 -3.21 -9.10
CA ALA A 9 -5.13 -4.61 -9.43
C ALA A 9 -3.82 -5.15 -8.86
N GLU A 10 -2.81 -4.30 -8.65
CA GLU A 10 -1.55 -4.69 -8.01
C GLU A 10 -1.69 -4.75 -6.48
N MET A 11 -2.43 -3.81 -5.89
CA MET A 11 -2.77 -3.79 -4.47
C MET A 11 -3.62 -4.99 -4.03
N GLU A 12 -4.53 -5.48 -4.89
CA GLU A 12 -5.35 -6.67 -4.63
C GLU A 12 -4.55 -7.98 -4.58
N ARG A 13 -3.32 -8.00 -5.08
CA ARG A 13 -2.45 -9.19 -5.11
C ARG A 13 -1.56 -9.30 -3.87
N VAL A 14 -1.63 -8.33 -2.98
CA VAL A 14 -0.77 -8.24 -1.80
C VAL A 14 -1.08 -9.37 -0.82
N GLU A 15 -0.02 -10.02 -0.34
CA GLU A 15 -0.09 -11.01 0.73
C GLU A 15 0.61 -10.52 2.01
N GLU A 16 0.26 -11.10 3.15
CA GLU A 16 0.94 -10.79 4.42
C GLU A 16 2.43 -11.17 4.33
N GLY A 17 3.30 -10.28 4.80
CA GLY A 17 4.75 -10.45 4.71
C GLY A 17 5.37 -9.93 3.42
N ASP A 18 4.56 -9.55 2.41
CA ASP A 18 5.06 -8.90 1.22
C ASP A 18 5.75 -7.58 1.55
N ARG A 19 6.67 -7.20 0.66
CA ARG A 19 7.33 -5.89 0.70
C ARG A 19 6.77 -5.04 -0.41
N VAL A 20 6.32 -3.84 -0.09
CA VAL A 20 5.67 -2.95 -1.06
C VAL A 20 6.38 -1.60 -1.14
N LEU A 21 6.34 -1.00 -2.32
CA LEU A 21 6.81 0.36 -2.59
C LEU A 21 5.63 1.15 -3.17
N TRP A 22 5.47 2.39 -2.72
CA TRP A 22 4.33 3.21 -3.12
C TRP A 22 4.69 4.70 -3.13
N ASN A 23 3.99 5.49 -3.95
CA ASN A 23 4.14 6.95 -4.15
C ASN A 23 5.61 7.42 -4.14
N GLY A 24 6.48 6.72 -4.87
CA GLY A 24 7.89 7.08 -5.01
C GLY A 24 8.77 6.87 -3.77
N ARG A 25 8.31 6.15 -2.74
CA ARG A 25 9.16 5.72 -1.63
C ARG A 25 10.34 4.90 -2.16
N SER A 26 11.50 5.07 -1.53
CA SER A 26 12.74 4.39 -1.93
C SER A 26 13.04 3.12 -1.12
N VAL A 27 12.36 2.93 0.01
CA VAL A 27 12.56 1.77 0.89
C VAL A 27 11.27 0.97 0.97
N PRO A 28 11.30 -0.34 0.64
CA PRO A 28 10.14 -1.19 0.74
C PRO A 28 9.65 -1.28 2.19
N GLN A 29 8.33 -1.40 2.34
CA GLN A 29 7.65 -1.48 3.62
C GLN A 29 6.92 -2.82 3.71
N VAL A 30 6.78 -3.36 4.92
CA VAL A 30 6.29 -4.73 5.11
C VAL A 30 4.79 -4.68 5.32
N VAL A 31 4.07 -5.55 4.62
CA VAL A 31 2.64 -5.80 4.84
C VAL A 31 2.49 -6.66 6.10
N THR A 32 1.74 -6.19 7.07
CA THR A 32 1.61 -6.83 8.40
C THR A 32 0.25 -7.45 8.64
N GLU A 33 -0.77 -7.05 7.88
CA GLU A 33 -2.14 -7.53 8.00
C GLU A 33 -2.83 -7.38 6.64
N VAL A 34 -3.64 -8.37 6.26
CA VAL A 34 -4.48 -8.33 5.06
C VAL A 34 -5.91 -8.69 5.45
N ASP A 35 -6.83 -7.80 5.14
CA ASP A 35 -8.29 -7.92 5.31
C ASP A 35 -8.95 -8.08 3.93
N GLU A 36 -10.27 -8.30 3.89
CA GLU A 36 -11.04 -8.49 2.65
C GLU A 36 -10.92 -7.31 1.67
N ASP A 37 -10.97 -6.07 2.18
CA ASP A 37 -10.98 -4.85 1.36
C ASP A 37 -9.79 -3.92 1.65
N SER A 38 -8.83 -4.35 2.47
CA SER A 38 -7.72 -3.49 2.89
C SER A 38 -6.49 -4.28 3.33
N PHE A 39 -5.34 -3.63 3.40
CA PHE A 39 -4.15 -4.21 4.04
C PHE A 39 -3.37 -3.15 4.80
N VAL A 40 -2.61 -3.57 5.81
CA VAL A 40 -1.80 -2.69 6.65
C VAL A 40 -0.33 -2.88 6.33
N VAL A 41 0.37 -1.76 6.24
CA VAL A 41 1.80 -1.69 5.99
C VAL A 41 2.48 -0.99 7.15
N GLU A 42 3.54 -1.62 7.67
CA GLU A 42 4.46 -1.01 8.60
C GLU A 42 5.65 -0.42 7.85
N GLY A 43 5.73 0.91 7.93
CA GLY A 43 6.78 1.72 7.39
C GLY A 43 7.94 1.95 8.36
N ASN A 44 9.13 2.15 7.78
CA ASN A 44 10.31 2.56 8.52
C ASN A 44 10.04 3.78 9.40
N ARG A 45 10.54 3.72 10.65
CA ARG A 45 10.33 4.73 11.72
C ARG A 45 8.91 4.77 12.30
N GLY A 46 8.18 3.66 12.26
CA GLY A 46 6.89 3.50 12.96
C GLY A 46 5.72 4.15 12.23
N GLY A 47 5.81 4.34 10.91
CA GLY A 47 4.65 4.75 10.12
C GLY A 47 3.72 3.56 9.93
N HIS A 48 2.44 3.70 10.21
CA HIS A 48 1.43 2.66 9.99
C HIS A 48 0.40 3.18 8.99
N TYR A 49 0.18 2.42 7.92
CA TYR A 49 -0.68 2.83 6.82
C TYR A 49 -1.65 1.70 6.47
N ARG A 50 -2.94 1.99 6.39
CA ARG A 50 -3.94 1.06 5.84
C ARG A 50 -4.26 1.49 4.42
N PHE A 51 -4.20 0.55 3.50
CA PHE A 51 -4.45 0.73 2.08
C PHE A 51 -5.82 0.18 1.69
N PHE A 52 -6.53 0.88 0.82
CA PHE A 52 -7.85 0.51 0.31
C PHE A 52 -7.78 0.46 -1.23
N PRO A 53 -7.65 -0.74 -1.83
CA PRO A 53 -7.52 -0.88 -3.30
C PRO A 53 -8.75 -0.36 -4.04
N ASN A 54 -9.94 -0.55 -3.45
CA ASN A 54 -11.25 -0.33 -4.08
C ASN A 54 -12.05 0.79 -3.39
N ALA A 55 -11.37 1.82 -2.87
CA ALA A 55 -12.07 2.96 -2.31
C ALA A 55 -12.91 3.70 -3.38
N PRO A 56 -14.01 4.39 -3.02
CA PRO A 56 -14.94 4.97 -4.00
C PRO A 56 -14.31 5.97 -4.98
N GLU A 57 -13.24 6.65 -4.57
CA GLU A 57 -12.51 7.65 -5.36
C GLU A 57 -11.24 7.07 -6.01
N GLY A 58 -11.02 5.76 -5.91
CA GLY A 58 -9.81 5.06 -6.38
C GLY A 58 -8.96 4.52 -5.23
N PRO A 59 -7.78 3.95 -5.54
CA PRO A 59 -6.86 3.44 -4.54
C PRO A 59 -6.38 4.53 -3.59
N THR A 60 -6.58 4.33 -2.29
CA THR A 60 -6.19 5.30 -1.25
C THR A 60 -5.49 4.62 -0.09
N LEU A 61 -4.86 5.42 0.78
CA LEU A 61 -4.33 4.98 2.05
C LEU A 61 -4.65 5.96 3.18
N THR A 62 -4.80 5.43 4.38
CA THR A 62 -4.91 6.18 5.62
C THR A 62 -3.65 5.97 6.46
N ASN A 63 -3.01 7.04 6.92
CA ASN A 63 -1.98 6.95 7.96
C ASN A 63 -2.64 6.83 9.32
N LEU A 64 -2.51 5.67 9.94
CA LEU A 64 -3.15 5.34 11.21
C LEU A 64 -2.61 6.17 12.38
N ASN A 65 -1.41 6.75 12.25
CA ASN A 65 -0.85 7.63 13.28
C ASN A 65 -1.48 9.03 13.27
N SER A 66 -1.96 9.50 12.12
CA SER A 66 -2.49 10.86 11.95
C SER A 66 -3.97 10.92 11.56
N GLY A 67 -4.57 9.81 11.14
CA GLY A 67 -5.94 9.73 10.61
C GLY A 67 -6.12 10.52 9.31
N ARG A 68 -5.05 10.71 8.53
CA ARG A 68 -5.09 11.46 7.28
C ARG A 68 -5.08 10.49 6.11
N ASP A 69 -5.74 10.87 5.02
CA ASP A 69 -5.84 10.07 3.81
C ASP A 69 -5.02 10.69 2.66
N TRP A 70 -4.57 9.81 1.75
CA TRP A 70 -3.87 10.16 0.51
C TRP A 70 -4.22 9.17 -0.60
N ASP A 71 -4.12 9.66 -1.83
CA ASP A 71 -4.24 8.84 -3.03
C ASP A 71 -2.98 7.97 -3.22
N VAL A 72 -3.14 6.83 -3.88
CA VAL A 72 -2.03 5.96 -4.31
C VAL A 72 -1.84 6.08 -5.81
N ASP A 73 -0.83 6.85 -6.23
CA ASP A 73 -0.54 7.13 -7.65
C ASP A 73 0.44 6.12 -8.27
N ASP A 74 1.16 5.40 -7.42
CA ASP A 74 2.18 4.41 -7.78
C ASP A 74 2.24 3.34 -6.70
N PHE A 75 2.17 2.08 -7.09
CA PHE A 75 2.27 0.94 -6.20
C PHE A 75 3.00 -0.22 -6.88
N LYS A 76 3.83 -0.93 -6.12
CA LYS A 76 4.45 -2.17 -6.57
C LYS A 76 4.83 -3.11 -5.44
N ILE A 77 4.69 -4.41 -5.69
CA ILE A 77 5.22 -5.45 -4.82
C ILE A 77 6.72 -5.62 -5.14
N ALA A 78 7.57 -5.33 -4.16
CA ALA A 78 9.01 -5.46 -4.25
C ALA A 78 9.40 -6.94 -4.13
N LEU A 79 10.06 -7.47 -5.17
CA LEU A 79 10.63 -8.82 -5.13
C LEU A 79 11.62 -8.97 -3.97
N PRO A 80 11.69 -10.14 -3.32
CA PRO A 80 12.70 -10.40 -2.31
C PRO A 80 14.09 -10.18 -2.92
N SER A 81 14.95 -9.46 -2.19
CA SER A 81 16.35 -9.32 -2.57
C SER A 81 16.99 -10.71 -2.48
N ALA A 82 17.37 -11.27 -3.62
CA ALA A 82 18.08 -12.53 -3.73
C ALA A 82 19.42 -12.51 -2.97
#